data_AF-A0A1V5WBD4-F1
#
_entry.id   AF-A0A1V5WBD4-F1
#
_cell.length_a   1.000
_cell.length_b   1.000
_cell.length_c   1.000
_cell.angle_alpha   90.00
_cell.angle_beta   90.00
_cell.angle_gamma   90.00
#
_symmetry.space_group_name_H-M   'P 1'
#
loop_
_entity.id
_entity.type
_entity.pdbx_description
1 polymer ?
#
loop_
_entity_poly.entity_id
_entity_poly.type
_entity_poly.pdbx_seq_one_letter_code
_entity_poly.pdbx_strand_id
1 'polypeptide(L)'
;MAEEEKKKKPGLFDRAVDALTTRDEKEAAAEAAKAAEEAKAEAAREAALRQLAEARAAEAERKAKEAEEAVKAAEAQARVAASHAKFEAEAAARKQELEKQLAEEAARIAEERAAAVQAAAEAKKRTYVVKPGDSLSKIAKEQLGNAARWPEIFELNRDQIKDPNLIRVGQELHLPE
;
A
#
# COMPACT_ATOMS: atom_id res chain seq x y z
N MET A 1 17.95 28.58 117.07
CA MET A 1 17.89 29.40 115.83
C MET A 1 16.80 28.74 114.99
N ALA A 2 15.57 29.25 115.01
CA ALA A 2 15.02 30.16 113.98
C ALA A 2 15.20 29.54 112.57
N GLU A 3 14.17 29.19 111.82
CA GLU A 3 13.02 30.02 111.44
C GLU A 3 11.67 29.30 111.48
N GLU A 4 10.66 30.08 111.87
CA GLU A 4 9.24 29.76 111.88
C GLU A 4 8.63 30.31 110.57
N GLU A 5 8.52 29.51 109.50
CA GLU A 5 7.75 29.92 108.31
C GLU A 5 6.25 29.82 108.59
N LYS A 6 5.69 30.87 109.19
CA LYS A 6 4.24 31.09 109.26
C LYS A 6 3.71 31.28 107.84
N LYS A 7 3.13 30.22 107.26
CA LYS A 7 2.26 30.29 106.08
C LYS A 7 1.09 31.24 106.36
N LYS A 8 1.22 32.51 105.97
CA LYS A 8 0.10 33.45 105.87
C LYS A 8 -0.92 32.86 104.91
N LYS A 9 -2.15 32.65 105.38
CA LYS A 9 -3.26 32.19 104.55
C LYS A 9 -3.54 33.29 103.51
N PRO A 10 -3.60 32.98 102.21
CA PRO A 10 -3.87 33.98 101.18
C PRO A 10 -5.23 34.62 101.42
N GLY A 11 -5.29 35.95 101.26
CA GLY A 11 -6.50 36.74 101.45
C GLY A 11 -7.56 36.42 100.40
N LEU A 12 -8.79 36.86 100.66
CA LEU A 12 -9.91 36.67 99.71
C LEU A 12 -9.61 37.32 98.34
N PHE A 13 -8.86 38.43 98.34
CA PHE A 13 -8.46 39.17 97.14
C PHE A 13 -7.31 38.50 96.38
N ASP A 14 -6.31 37.92 97.05
CA ASP A 14 -5.21 37.20 96.40
C ASP A 14 -5.75 35.98 95.63
N ARG A 15 -6.70 35.23 96.21
CA ARG A 15 -7.36 34.10 95.53
C ARG A 15 -8.18 34.53 94.31
N ALA A 16 -8.77 35.72 94.34
CA ALA A 16 -9.56 36.22 93.22
C ALA A 16 -8.66 36.66 92.05
N VAL A 17 -7.50 37.26 92.35
CA VAL A 17 -6.51 37.64 91.34
C VAL A 17 -5.84 36.41 90.74
N ASP A 18 -5.42 35.44 91.54
CA ASP A 18 -4.85 34.18 91.03
C ASP A 18 -5.86 33.39 90.17
N ALA A 19 -7.13 33.38 90.56
CA ALA A 19 -8.20 32.73 89.78
C ALA A 19 -8.48 33.43 88.45
N LEU A 20 -8.29 34.75 88.36
CA LEU A 20 -8.44 35.51 87.12
C LEU A 20 -7.24 35.29 86.20
N THR A 21 -6.02 35.37 86.73
CA THR A 21 -4.78 35.13 85.96
C THR A 21 -4.74 33.72 85.38
N THR A 22 -5.11 32.70 86.16
CA THR A 22 -5.18 31.32 85.67
C THR A 22 -6.28 31.10 84.63
N ARG A 23 -7.33 31.91 84.65
CA ARG A 23 -8.36 31.90 83.60
C ARG A 23 -7.84 32.54 82.32
N ASP A 24 -7.17 33.69 82.41
CA ASP A 24 -6.58 34.38 81.25
C ASP A 24 -5.48 33.53 80.60
N GLU A 25 -4.63 32.86 81.40
CA GLU A 25 -3.64 31.90 80.90
C GLU A 25 -4.29 30.69 80.21
N LYS A 26 -5.42 30.20 80.73
CA LYS A 26 -6.17 29.09 80.14
C LYS A 26 -6.88 29.49 78.84
N GLU A 27 -7.43 30.70 78.77
CA GLU A 27 -8.03 31.25 77.55
C GLU A 27 -6.95 31.49 76.48
N ALA A 28 -5.78 32.04 76.85
CA ALA A 28 -4.63 32.20 75.97
C ALA A 28 -4.06 30.85 75.49
N ALA A 29 -4.01 29.83 76.36
CA ALA A 29 -3.60 28.48 75.98
C ALA A 29 -4.61 27.80 75.04
N ALA A 30 -5.91 28.05 75.22
CA ALA A 30 -6.96 27.54 74.34
C ALA A 30 -6.93 28.22 72.96
N GLU A 31 -6.69 29.52 72.90
CA GLU A 31 -6.51 30.27 71.65
C GLU A 31 -5.24 29.85 70.92
N ALA A 32 -4.12 29.67 71.64
CA ALA A 32 -2.88 29.14 71.07
C ALA A 32 -3.04 27.70 70.55
N ALA A 33 -3.81 26.86 71.25
CA ALA A 33 -4.12 25.50 70.79
C ALA A 33 -5.00 25.50 69.53
N LYS A 34 -6.00 26.40 69.46
CA LYS A 34 -6.85 26.57 68.28
C LYS A 34 -6.06 27.11 67.08
N ALA A 35 -5.23 28.13 67.29
CA ALA A 35 -4.34 28.67 66.25
C ALA A 35 -3.34 27.61 65.75
N ALA A 36 -2.81 26.77 66.65
CA ALA A 36 -1.93 25.67 66.27
C ALA A 36 -2.67 24.56 65.49
N GLU A 37 -3.96 24.33 65.75
CA GLU A 37 -4.78 23.38 65.00
C GLU A 37 -5.15 23.92 63.63
N GLU A 38 -5.53 25.19 63.53
CA GLU A 38 -5.79 25.87 62.25
C GLU A 38 -4.53 25.92 61.37
N ALA A 39 -3.36 26.23 61.94
CA ALA A 39 -2.09 26.20 61.22
C ALA A 39 -1.71 24.79 60.74
N LYS A 40 -2.01 23.76 61.53
CA LYS A 40 -1.83 22.35 61.11
C LYS A 40 -2.81 21.97 60.00
N ALA A 41 -4.05 22.44 60.06
CA ALA A 41 -5.05 22.18 59.03
C ALA A 41 -4.70 22.89 57.71
N GLU A 42 -4.18 24.12 57.77
CA GLU A 42 -3.71 24.86 56.60
C GLU A 42 -2.49 24.20 55.97
N ALA A 43 -1.50 23.81 56.78
CA ALA A 43 -0.33 23.06 56.30
C ALA A 43 -0.73 21.71 55.67
N ALA A 44 -1.73 21.02 56.23
CA ALA A 44 -2.25 19.78 55.66
C ALA A 44 -2.98 20.00 54.33
N ARG A 45 -3.76 21.09 54.20
CA ARG A 45 -4.41 21.47 52.93
C ARG A 45 -3.40 21.83 51.86
N GLU A 46 -2.36 22.60 52.21
CA GLU A 46 -1.28 22.95 51.29
C GLU A 46 -0.51 21.70 50.84
N ALA A 47 -0.20 20.79 51.77
CA ALA A 47 0.43 19.50 51.46
C ALA A 47 -0.45 18.65 50.53
N ALA A 48 -1.77 18.59 50.75
CA ALA A 48 -2.70 17.87 49.89
C ALA A 48 -2.79 18.49 48.49
N LEU A 49 -2.76 19.82 48.37
CA LEU A 49 -2.71 20.51 47.08
C LEU A 49 -1.40 20.24 46.33
N ARG A 50 -0.27 20.23 47.03
CA ARG A 50 1.04 19.87 46.43
C ARG A 50 1.04 18.42 45.94
N GLN A 51 0.54 17.48 46.74
CA GLN A 51 0.40 16.07 46.34
C GLN A 51 -0.53 15.90 45.13
N LEU A 52 -1.63 16.67 45.06
CA LEU A 52 -2.52 16.66 43.90
C LEU A 52 -1.84 17.23 42.66
N ALA A 53 -1.06 18.31 42.80
CA ALA A 53 -0.30 18.90 41.69
C ALA A 53 0.77 17.94 41.17
N GLU A 54 1.51 17.28 42.05
CA GLU A 54 2.50 16.25 41.70
C GLU A 54 1.84 15.04 41.02
N ALA A 55 0.72 14.55 41.54
CA ALA A 55 -0.02 13.45 40.94
C ALA A 55 -0.53 13.79 39.53
N ARG A 56 -1.06 15.01 39.34
CA ARG A 56 -1.49 15.49 38.02
C ARG A 56 -0.31 15.68 37.06
N ALA A 57 0.83 16.15 37.54
CA ALA A 57 2.04 16.29 36.73
C ALA A 57 2.57 14.91 36.27
N ALA A 58 2.61 13.93 37.19
CA ALA A 58 3.00 12.56 36.86
C ALA A 58 2.02 11.89 35.88
N GLU A 59 0.72 12.12 36.04
CA GLU A 59 -0.29 11.63 35.09
C GLU A 59 -0.14 12.28 33.71
N ALA A 60 0.11 13.60 33.67
CA ALA A 60 0.35 14.32 32.42
C ALA A 60 1.61 13.82 31.70
N GLU A 61 2.70 13.57 32.43
CA GLU A 61 3.93 13.00 31.87
C GLU A 61 3.68 11.58 31.33
N ARG A 62 2.96 10.75 32.07
CA ARG A 62 2.60 9.40 31.62
C ARG A 62 1.77 9.46 30.33
N LYS A 63 0.75 10.31 30.27
CA LYS A 63 -0.08 10.50 29.08
C LYS A 63 0.73 11.04 27.89
N ALA A 64 1.69 11.93 28.14
CA ALA A 64 2.58 12.43 27.09
C ALA A 64 3.46 11.30 26.50
N LYS A 65 4.02 10.44 27.36
CA LYS A 65 4.79 9.26 26.90
C LYS A 65 3.92 8.26 26.14
N GLU A 66 2.74 7.94 26.65
CA GLU A 66 1.78 7.06 25.97
C GLU A 66 1.36 7.62 24.61
N ALA A 67 1.14 8.95 24.51
CA ALA A 67 0.82 9.61 23.25
C ALA A 67 2.00 9.59 22.26
N GLU A 68 3.23 9.80 22.74
CA GLU A 68 4.43 9.71 21.91
C GLU A 68 4.63 8.29 21.35
N GLU A 69 4.44 7.27 22.19
CA GLU A 69 4.50 5.86 21.77
C GLU A 69 3.38 5.52 20.78
N ALA A 70 2.17 6.03 20.99
CA ALA A 70 1.05 5.86 20.07
C ALA A 70 1.32 6.50 18.70
N VAL A 71 1.92 7.70 18.67
CA VAL A 71 2.33 8.35 17.41
C VAL A 71 3.39 7.52 16.70
N LYS A 72 4.43 7.05 17.41
CA LYS A 72 5.46 6.18 16.82
C LYS A 72 4.87 4.88 16.27
N ALA A 73 3.92 4.27 16.98
CA ALA A 73 3.24 3.07 16.53
C ALA A 73 2.39 3.33 15.29
N ALA A 74 1.65 4.44 15.24
CA ALA A 74 0.86 4.85 14.08
C ALA A 74 1.76 5.13 12.87
N GLU A 75 2.89 5.80 13.05
CA GLU A 75 3.88 6.02 11.99
C GLU A 75 4.47 4.70 11.47
N ALA A 76 4.81 3.77 12.37
CA ALA A 76 5.32 2.45 11.98
C ALA A 76 4.27 1.66 11.17
N GLN A 77 3.01 1.67 11.61
CA GLN A 77 1.91 1.04 10.88
C GLN A 77 1.70 1.71 9.52
N ALA A 78 1.75 3.04 9.44
CA ALA A 78 1.63 3.77 8.19
C ALA A 78 2.78 3.44 7.20
N ARG A 79 4.01 3.26 7.69
CA ARG A 79 5.15 2.83 6.86
C ARG A 79 4.97 1.42 6.31
N VAL A 80 4.46 0.49 7.13
CA VAL A 80 4.15 -0.87 6.70
C VAL A 80 3.03 -0.86 5.65
N ALA A 81 1.95 -0.12 5.91
CA ALA A 81 0.83 0.02 4.97
C ALA A 81 1.27 0.64 3.64
N ALA A 82 2.10 1.69 3.67
CA ALA A 82 2.67 2.31 2.48
C ALA A 82 3.56 1.35 1.69
N SER A 83 4.38 0.55 2.39
CA SER A 83 5.23 -0.46 1.75
C SER A 83 4.41 -1.56 1.08
N HIS A 84 3.34 -2.02 1.73
CA HIS A 84 2.42 -3.01 1.16
C HIS A 84 1.72 -2.47 -0.08
N ALA A 85 1.14 -1.27 0.01
CA ALA A 85 0.47 -0.62 -1.12
C ALA A 85 1.41 -0.42 -2.32
N LYS A 86 2.68 -0.06 -2.06
CA LYS A 86 3.69 0.05 -3.12
C LYS A 86 3.96 -1.30 -3.78
N PHE A 87 4.13 -2.37 -3.01
CA PHE A 87 4.36 -3.71 -3.53
C PHE A 87 3.17 -4.20 -4.37
N GLU A 88 1.95 -3.98 -3.91
CA GLU A 88 0.74 -4.34 -4.66
C GLU A 88 0.61 -3.57 -5.97
N ALA A 89 0.90 -2.26 -5.96
CA ALA A 89 0.89 -1.44 -7.17
C ALA A 89 1.96 -1.91 -8.18
N GLU A 90 3.16 -2.25 -7.72
CA GLU A 90 4.23 -2.78 -8.56
C GLU A 90 3.87 -4.16 -9.13
N ALA A 91 3.28 -5.04 -8.33
CA ALA A 91 2.79 -6.34 -8.77
C ALA A 91 1.68 -6.21 -9.83
N ALA A 92 0.75 -5.28 -9.65
CA ALA A 92 -0.30 -4.99 -10.62
C ALA A 92 0.27 -4.45 -11.94
N ALA A 93 1.22 -3.50 -11.88
CA ALA A 93 1.90 -2.98 -13.07
C ALA A 93 2.68 -4.08 -13.81
N ARG A 94 3.39 -4.94 -13.08
CA ARG A 94 4.11 -6.07 -13.67
C ARG A 94 3.19 -7.09 -14.34
N LYS A 95 2.01 -7.35 -13.74
CA LYS A 95 0.99 -8.22 -14.33
C LYS A 95 0.47 -7.66 -15.66
N GLN A 96 0.17 -6.36 -15.70
CA GLN A 96 -0.29 -5.70 -16.92
C GLN A 96 0.77 -5.75 -18.03
N GLU A 97 2.04 -5.50 -17.69
CA GLU A 97 3.13 -5.59 -18.65
C GLU A 97 3.31 -7.02 -19.17
N LEU A 98 3.22 -8.03 -18.32
CA LEU A 98 3.28 -9.43 -18.74
C LEU A 98 2.12 -9.79 -19.67
N GLU A 99 0.89 -9.36 -19.36
CA GLU A 99 -0.28 -9.57 -20.21
C GLU A 99 -0.11 -8.90 -21.58
N LYS A 100 0.46 -7.70 -21.61
CA LYS A 100 0.80 -7.00 -22.85
C LYS A 100 1.86 -7.76 -23.66
N GLN A 101 2.95 -8.20 -23.02
CA GLN A 101 4.00 -8.98 -23.68
C GLN A 101 3.48 -10.29 -24.23
N LEU A 102 2.62 -10.99 -23.48
CA LEU A 102 1.97 -12.21 -23.95
C LEU A 102 1.04 -11.94 -25.13
N ALA A 103 0.32 -10.81 -25.13
CA ALA A 103 -0.52 -10.41 -26.26
C ALA A 103 0.32 -10.07 -27.51
N GLU A 104 1.43 -9.35 -27.34
CA GLU A 104 2.37 -9.03 -28.42
C GLU A 104 3.04 -10.29 -28.98
N GLU A 105 3.47 -11.21 -28.12
CA GLU A 105 4.04 -12.50 -28.53
C GLU A 105 2.99 -13.37 -29.23
N ALA A 106 1.77 -13.43 -28.71
CA ALA A 106 0.67 -14.15 -29.36
C ALA A 106 0.36 -13.57 -30.75
N ALA A 107 0.37 -12.24 -30.89
CA ALA A 107 0.20 -11.57 -32.17
C ALA A 107 1.34 -11.91 -33.15
N ARG A 108 2.60 -11.89 -32.69
CA ARG A 108 3.76 -12.29 -33.49
C ARG A 108 3.65 -13.73 -33.97
N ILE A 109 3.27 -14.65 -33.08
CA ILE A 109 3.08 -16.07 -33.43
C ILE A 109 1.93 -16.23 -34.43
N ALA A 110 0.85 -15.47 -34.28
CA ALA A 110 -0.28 -15.50 -35.21
C ALA A 110 0.13 -15.02 -36.61
N GLU A 111 0.91 -13.93 -36.69
CA GLU A 111 1.44 -13.41 -37.95
C GLU A 111 2.40 -14.42 -38.61
N GLU A 112 3.33 -14.98 -37.86
CA GLU A 112 4.27 -16.01 -38.36
C GLU A 112 3.53 -17.24 -38.90
N ARG A 113 2.49 -17.70 -38.18
CA ARG A 113 1.64 -18.80 -38.64
C ARG A 113 0.87 -18.44 -39.90
N ALA A 114 0.33 -17.23 -39.99
CA ALA A 114 -0.37 -16.77 -41.18
C ALA A 114 0.57 -16.74 -42.40
N ALA A 115 1.79 -16.23 -42.22
CA ALA A 115 2.82 -16.25 -43.25
C ALA A 115 3.20 -17.69 -43.66
N ALA A 116 3.35 -18.61 -42.70
CA ALA A 116 3.64 -20.01 -42.98
C ALA A 116 2.49 -20.70 -43.75
N VAL A 117 1.23 -20.41 -43.41
CA VAL A 117 0.06 -20.91 -44.16
C VAL A 117 0.03 -20.37 -45.58
N GLN A 118 0.33 -19.08 -45.76
CA GLN A 118 0.42 -18.47 -47.10
C GLN A 118 1.55 -19.10 -47.92
N ALA A 119 2.74 -19.24 -47.35
CA ALA A 119 3.88 -19.89 -48.03
C ALA A 119 3.57 -21.35 -48.39
N ALA A 120 2.89 -22.10 -47.51
CA ALA A 120 2.46 -23.46 -47.80
C ALA A 120 1.37 -23.52 -48.90
N ALA A 121 0.49 -22.51 -48.98
CA ALA A 121 -0.49 -22.40 -50.05
C ALA A 121 0.18 -22.07 -51.40
N GLU A 122 1.19 -21.21 -51.41
CA GLU A 122 2.00 -20.93 -52.60
C GLU A 122 2.78 -22.16 -53.06
N ALA A 123 3.40 -22.90 -52.14
CA ALA A 123 4.11 -24.14 -52.46
C ALA A 123 3.20 -25.26 -53.00
N LYS A 124 1.89 -25.21 -52.72
CA LYS A 124 0.91 -26.17 -53.27
C LYS A 124 0.47 -25.85 -54.71
N LYS A 125 0.75 -24.65 -55.23
CA LYS A 125 0.45 -24.34 -56.63
C LYS A 125 1.26 -25.29 -57.51
N ARG A 126 0.57 -26.13 -58.28
CA ARG A 126 1.24 -27.03 -59.24
C ARG A 126 1.87 -26.19 -60.34
N THR A 127 3.14 -26.44 -60.63
CA THR A 127 3.82 -25.82 -61.76
C THR A 127 4.18 -26.86 -62.82
N TYR A 128 4.23 -26.41 -64.08
CA TYR A 128 4.60 -27.22 -65.22
C TYR A 128 5.59 -26.48 -66.10
N VAL A 129 6.73 -27.12 -66.39
CA VAL A 129 7.72 -26.58 -67.31
C VAL A 129 7.37 -26.98 -68.74
N VAL A 130 7.08 -26.00 -69.58
CA VAL A 130 6.70 -26.17 -70.99
C VAL A 130 7.80 -26.91 -71.76
N LYS A 131 7.42 -27.99 -72.46
CA LYS A 131 8.34 -28.80 -73.27
C LYS A 131 8.22 -28.43 -74.75
N PRO A 132 9.20 -28.80 -75.59
CA PRO A 132 9.10 -28.60 -77.03
C PRO A 132 7.83 -29.23 -77.61
N GLY A 133 7.05 -28.44 -78.36
CA GLY A 133 5.83 -28.91 -79.01
C GLY A 133 4.57 -28.91 -78.14
N ASP A 134 4.60 -28.26 -76.97
CA ASP A 134 3.42 -28.08 -76.15
C ASP A 134 2.57 -26.87 -76.58
N SER A 135 1.27 -26.98 -76.30
CA SER A 135 0.30 -25.89 -76.39
C SER A 135 -0.54 -25.87 -75.11
N LEU A 136 -1.15 -24.74 -74.77
CA LEU A 136 -1.96 -24.62 -73.54
C LEU A 136 -3.07 -25.68 -73.48
N SER A 137 -3.74 -25.99 -74.60
CA SER A 137 -4.77 -27.04 -74.66
C SER A 137 -4.22 -28.45 -74.45
N LYS A 138 -3.00 -28.73 -74.92
CA LYS A 138 -2.35 -30.03 -74.72
C LYS A 138 -1.92 -30.20 -73.26
N ILE A 139 -1.32 -29.17 -72.67
CA ILE A 139 -0.96 -29.15 -71.25
C ILE A 139 -2.20 -29.30 -70.38
N ALA A 140 -3.29 -28.58 -70.68
CA ALA A 140 -4.56 -28.72 -69.95
C ALA A 140 -5.14 -30.13 -70.04
N LYS A 141 -5.08 -30.77 -71.22
CA LYS A 141 -5.53 -32.15 -71.38
C LYS A 141 -4.71 -33.14 -70.55
N GLU A 142 -3.38 -32.99 -70.53
CA GLU A 142 -2.48 -33.91 -69.85
C GLU A 142 -2.45 -33.70 -68.33
N GLN A 143 -2.52 -32.45 -67.87
CA GLN A 143 -2.35 -32.10 -66.45
C GLN A 143 -3.69 -31.92 -65.72
N LEU A 144 -4.72 -31.41 -66.40
CA LEU A 144 -6.06 -31.17 -65.83
C LEU A 144 -7.11 -32.18 -66.31
N GLY A 145 -6.73 -33.09 -67.20
CA GLY A 145 -7.62 -34.10 -67.79
C GLY A 145 -8.59 -33.55 -68.85
N ASN A 146 -8.63 -32.23 -69.07
CA ASN A 146 -9.56 -31.60 -70.00
C ASN A 146 -8.90 -30.45 -70.79
N ALA A 147 -8.83 -30.62 -72.11
CA ALA A 147 -8.24 -29.62 -73.01
C ALA A 147 -8.97 -28.27 -72.98
N ALA A 148 -10.27 -28.24 -72.69
CA ALA A 148 -11.07 -27.03 -72.65
C ALA A 148 -10.75 -26.10 -71.46
N ARG A 149 -10.00 -26.60 -70.47
CA ARG A 149 -9.53 -25.81 -69.30
C ARG A 149 -8.29 -24.97 -69.59
N TRP A 150 -7.81 -24.93 -70.84
CA TRP A 150 -6.68 -24.10 -71.24
C TRP A 150 -6.82 -22.60 -70.91
N PRO A 151 -8.02 -21.97 -70.94
CA PRO A 151 -8.16 -20.57 -70.56
C PRO A 151 -7.82 -20.34 -69.09
N GLU A 152 -8.09 -21.33 -68.21
CA GLU A 152 -7.78 -21.23 -66.79
C GLU A 152 -6.26 -21.16 -66.57
N ILE A 153 -5.48 -21.94 -67.33
CA ILE A 153 -4.00 -21.87 -67.32
C ILE A 153 -3.54 -20.49 -67.82
N PHE A 154 -4.13 -19.99 -68.90
CA PHE A 154 -3.79 -18.66 -69.43
C PHE A 154 -4.09 -17.54 -68.42
N GLU A 155 -5.28 -17.56 -67.82
CA GLU A 155 -5.71 -16.57 -66.83
C GLU A 155 -4.81 -16.57 -65.59
N LEU A 156 -4.43 -17.75 -65.11
CA LEU A 156 -3.55 -17.90 -63.96
C LEU A 156 -2.11 -17.41 -64.21
N ASN A 157 -1.68 -17.32 -65.48
CA ASN A 157 -0.33 -16.90 -65.88
C ASN A 157 -0.34 -15.62 -66.74
N ARG A 158 -1.38 -14.79 -66.65
CA ARG A 158 -1.55 -13.52 -67.41
C ARG A 158 -0.38 -12.54 -67.23
N ASP A 159 0.30 -12.62 -66.09
CA ASP A 159 1.51 -11.87 -65.77
C ASP A 159 2.71 -12.28 -66.64
N GLN A 160 2.75 -13.53 -67.11
CA GLN A 160 3.84 -14.10 -67.90
C GLN A 160 3.48 -14.32 -69.37
N ILE A 161 2.20 -14.56 -69.68
CA ILE A 161 1.70 -14.84 -71.02
C ILE A 161 0.83 -13.68 -71.51
N LYS A 162 1.31 -12.94 -72.50
CA LYS A 162 0.56 -11.85 -73.14
C LYS A 162 -0.35 -12.34 -74.27
N ASP A 163 0.06 -13.41 -74.95
CA ASP A 163 -0.70 -14.06 -76.03
C ASP A 163 -0.82 -15.56 -75.70
N PRO A 164 -2.04 -16.11 -75.55
CA PRO A 164 -2.25 -17.52 -75.20
C PRO A 164 -1.66 -18.50 -76.23
N ASN A 165 -1.41 -18.08 -77.46
CA ASN A 165 -0.79 -18.92 -78.49
C ASN A 165 0.75 -18.89 -78.45
N LEU A 166 1.35 -18.02 -77.62
CA LEU A 166 2.79 -17.81 -77.57
C LEU A 166 3.36 -18.18 -76.19
N ILE A 167 3.66 -19.47 -76.02
CA ILE A 167 4.38 -20.02 -74.87
C ILE A 167 5.79 -20.46 -75.26
N ARG A 168 6.76 -20.34 -74.36
CA ARG A 168 8.16 -20.66 -74.63
C ARG A 168 8.57 -21.97 -73.96
N VAL A 169 9.41 -22.75 -74.63
CA VAL A 169 10.02 -23.94 -74.04
C VAL A 169 10.87 -23.55 -72.83
N GLY A 170 10.76 -24.31 -71.75
CA GLY A 170 11.42 -24.02 -70.47
C GLY A 170 10.68 -22.99 -69.61
N GLN A 171 9.58 -22.40 -70.10
CA GLN A 171 8.73 -21.52 -69.30
C GLN A 171 7.99 -22.33 -68.24
N GLU A 172 7.98 -21.85 -67.00
CA GLU A 172 7.22 -22.46 -65.91
C GLU A 172 5.81 -21.85 -65.84
N LEU A 173 4.79 -22.69 -65.93
CA LEU A 173 3.39 -22.29 -65.88
C LEU A 173 2.73 -22.81 -64.60
N HIS A 174 2.02 -21.94 -63.91
CA HIS A 174 1.14 -22.32 -62.81
C HIS A 174 -0.09 -23.02 -63.37
N LEU A 175 -0.49 -24.13 -62.75
CA LEU A 175 -1.65 -24.90 -63.12
C LEU A 175 -2.75 -24.75 -62.06
N PRO A 176 -4.03 -24.63 -62.48
CA PRO A 176 -5.16 -24.67 -61.55
C PRO A 176 -5.31 -26.09 -60.94
N GLU A 177 -5.99 -26.19 -59.79
CA GLU A 177 -6.37 -27.49 -59.22
C GLU A 177 -7.46 -28.21 -60.02
#